data_AF-A0A946B580-F1
#
_entry.id   AF-A0A946B580-F1
#
_cell.length_a   1.000
_cell.length_b   1.000
_cell.length_c   1.000
_cell.angle_alpha   90.00
_cell.angle_beta   90.00
_cell.angle_gamma   90.00
#
_symmetry.space_group_name_H-M   'P 1'
#
loop_
_entity.id
_entity.type
_entity.pdbx_description
1 polymer ?
#
loop_
_entity_poly.entity_id
_entity_poly.type
_entity_poly.pdbx_seq_one_letter_code
_entity_poly.pdbx_strand_id
1 'polypeptide(L)'
;FNIAAQYRSFFNLGSLDMRAIKFIAFFFAGFALANCTTKPILPPGERAQIVDVRVTKADARMGTRNLEEDIRVKTQNAAYRMSETGPKKTLAVSIVRYESADPGRAIIVSTGSSLVTAEIILTDNATGVSSKKQEVIAFNSRPGGIIGAIAASTVDPISDEKLLGTKLAENIMKQVYGEEAFKKDGTSSQSKFAAANYPVTYEEEARRLKCLNLESLNEREKERAEDQDEGLDPDLLPIPEHCAPYVKTNLKVTS
;
A
#
# COMPACT_ATOMS: atom_id res chain seq x y z
N PHE A 1 27.25 13.90 -38.07
CA PHE A 1 26.99 15.32 -37.76
C PHE A 1 26.48 15.42 -36.33
N ASN A 2 27.32 15.96 -35.47
CA ASN A 2 27.22 15.96 -34.00
C ASN A 2 26.23 17.03 -33.52
N ILE A 3 25.28 16.65 -32.67
CA ILE A 3 24.42 17.57 -31.91
C ILE A 3 25.14 17.88 -30.58
N ALA A 4 26.29 18.53 -30.68
CA ALA A 4 27.10 18.97 -29.54
C ALA A 4 27.47 20.44 -29.74
N ALA A 5 26.49 21.35 -29.76
CA ALA A 5 26.76 22.78 -29.87
C ALA A 5 25.60 23.68 -29.37
N GLN A 6 24.82 23.25 -28.37
CA GLN A 6 23.78 24.11 -27.79
C GLN A 6 23.74 24.07 -26.25
N TYR A 7 24.92 23.94 -25.62
CA TYR A 7 25.12 23.92 -24.16
C TYR A 7 26.21 24.90 -23.69
N ARG A 8 26.37 26.05 -24.35
CA ARG A 8 27.34 27.08 -23.93
C ARG A 8 26.76 28.49 -24.03
N SER A 9 25.83 28.81 -23.13
CA SER A 9 25.51 30.22 -22.81
C SER A 9 24.56 30.33 -21.62
N PHE A 10 24.93 29.80 -20.45
CA PHE A 10 24.26 30.14 -19.18
C PHE A 10 25.19 30.19 -17.95
N PHE A 11 26.52 30.14 -18.14
CA PHE A 11 27.47 30.43 -17.07
C PHE A 11 27.88 31.90 -17.13
N ASN A 12 27.06 32.78 -16.55
CA ASN A 12 27.52 34.02 -15.91
C ASN A 12 26.35 34.72 -15.19
N LEU A 13 26.19 34.42 -13.91
CA LEU A 13 25.53 35.19 -12.85
C LEU A 13 25.91 34.44 -11.56
N GLY A 14 26.94 34.82 -10.81
CA GLY A 14 27.11 36.15 -10.26
C GLY A 14 26.02 36.35 -9.21
N SER A 15 26.26 35.86 -7.99
CA SER A 15 25.50 36.13 -6.77
C SER A 15 23.97 36.04 -6.88
N LEU A 16 23.42 34.82 -6.91
CA LEU A 16 22.00 34.59 -6.62
C LEU A 16 21.86 34.12 -5.17
N ASP A 17 21.26 35.01 -4.40
CA ASP A 17 20.94 34.97 -2.99
C ASP A 17 20.43 33.59 -2.53
N MET A 18 21.10 33.02 -1.52
CA MET A 18 20.76 31.72 -0.90
C MET A 18 19.35 31.70 -0.27
N ARG A 19 18.67 32.85 -0.25
CA ARG A 19 17.26 33.02 0.17
C ARG A 19 16.26 32.63 -0.92
N ALA A 20 16.61 32.70 -2.21
CA ALA A 20 15.70 32.38 -3.31
C ALA A 20 15.44 30.87 -3.48
N ILE A 21 16.40 30.02 -3.07
CA ILE A 21 16.25 28.55 -3.14
C ILE A 21 15.21 28.04 -2.12
N LYS A 22 14.98 28.76 -1.01
CA LYS A 22 13.95 28.40 -0.03
C LYS A 22 12.53 28.69 -0.51
N PHE A 23 12.34 29.58 -1.48
CA PHE A 23 11.00 29.90 -2.01
C PHE A 23 10.51 28.90 -3.06
N ILE A 24 11.41 28.30 -3.85
CA ILE A 24 11.02 27.29 -4.85
C ILE A 24 10.68 25.95 -4.18
N ALA A 25 11.37 25.61 -3.08
CA ALA A 25 11.03 24.44 -2.26
C ALA A 25 9.65 24.58 -1.56
N PHE A 26 9.19 25.80 -1.30
CA PHE A 26 7.86 26.05 -0.75
C PHE A 26 6.74 25.99 -1.81
N PHE A 27 7.04 26.24 -3.08
CA PHE A 27 6.03 26.19 -4.15
C PHE A 27 5.67 24.75 -4.58
N PHE A 28 6.57 23.78 -4.43
CA PHE A 28 6.24 22.37 -4.65
C PHE A 28 5.62 21.68 -3.43
N ALA A 29 5.79 22.23 -2.22
CA ALA A 29 5.07 21.77 -1.03
C ALA A 29 3.60 22.26 -0.98
N GLY A 30 3.25 23.29 -1.77
CA GLY A 30 1.90 23.87 -1.82
C GLY A 30 0.90 23.14 -2.71
N PHE A 31 1.36 22.27 -3.63
CA PHE A 31 0.48 21.57 -4.57
C PHE A 31 -0.05 20.21 -4.09
N ALA A 32 0.38 19.73 -2.92
CA ALA A 32 -0.08 18.46 -2.35
C ALA A 32 -1.18 18.61 -1.27
N LEU A 33 -1.52 19.84 -0.87
CA LEU A 33 -2.53 20.13 0.16
C LEU A 33 -3.68 21.01 -0.34
N ALA A 34 -3.70 21.36 -1.63
CA ALA A 34 -4.91 21.86 -2.25
C ALA A 34 -5.90 20.70 -2.32
N ASN A 35 -6.88 20.71 -1.42
CA ASN A 35 -8.05 19.83 -1.39
C ASN A 35 -8.50 19.46 -2.81
N CYS A 36 -8.01 18.34 -3.34
CA CYS A 36 -8.74 17.61 -4.34
C CYS A 36 -9.94 17.05 -3.58
N THR A 37 -10.98 17.87 -3.44
CA THR A 37 -12.30 17.44 -3.02
C THR A 37 -12.79 16.53 -4.14
N THR A 38 -12.34 15.28 -4.10
CA THR A 38 -12.75 14.25 -5.04
C THR A 38 -14.25 14.12 -4.85
N LYS A 39 -14.99 14.47 -5.91
CA LYS A 39 -16.45 14.42 -5.85
C LYS A 39 -16.85 12.99 -5.50
N PRO A 40 -17.72 12.80 -4.48
CA PRO A 40 -18.16 11.48 -4.11
C PRO A 40 -18.87 10.80 -5.28
N ILE A 41 -18.83 9.47 -5.31
CA ILE A 41 -19.56 8.69 -6.32
C ILE A 41 -21.06 8.93 -6.19
N LEU A 42 -21.56 8.93 -4.95
CA LEU A 42 -22.93 9.26 -4.66
C LEU A 42 -23.08 10.78 -4.55
N PRO A 43 -24.10 11.37 -5.20
CA PRO A 43 -24.49 12.75 -4.97
C PRO A 43 -24.72 13.04 -3.48
N PRO A 44 -24.39 14.25 -2.99
CA PRO A 44 -24.67 14.65 -1.62
C PRO A 44 -26.14 14.42 -1.24
N GLY A 45 -26.38 13.72 -0.13
CA GLY A 45 -27.73 13.41 0.36
C GLY A 45 -28.38 12.15 -0.23
N GLU A 46 -27.78 11.54 -1.26
CA GLU A 46 -28.22 10.23 -1.74
C GLU A 46 -27.79 9.15 -0.75
N ARG A 47 -28.72 8.25 -0.41
CA ARG A 47 -28.44 7.06 0.38
C ARG A 47 -28.31 5.88 -0.56
N ALA A 48 -27.32 5.02 -0.32
CA ALA A 48 -27.22 3.72 -0.96
C ALA A 48 -26.85 2.69 0.09
N GLN A 49 -27.27 1.45 -0.10
CA GLN A 49 -26.89 0.33 0.75
C GLN A 49 -25.89 -0.54 -0.01
N ILE A 50 -24.62 -0.55 0.41
CA ILE A 50 -23.63 -1.48 -0.15
C ILE A 50 -23.85 -2.85 0.48
N VAL A 51 -24.39 -3.79 -0.29
CA VAL A 51 -24.75 -5.13 0.19
C VAL A 51 -23.67 -6.18 -0.08
N ASP A 52 -22.80 -5.92 -1.04
CA ASP A 52 -21.71 -6.81 -1.43
C ASP A 52 -20.46 -5.98 -1.77
N VAL A 53 -19.31 -6.45 -1.30
CA VAL A 53 -18.00 -5.89 -1.60
C VAL A 53 -17.15 -7.00 -2.19
N ARG A 54 -16.62 -6.78 -3.38
CA ARG A 54 -15.74 -7.72 -4.08
C ARG A 54 -14.36 -7.09 -4.19
N VAL A 55 -13.33 -7.82 -3.76
CA VAL A 55 -11.95 -7.36 -3.80
C VAL A 55 -11.13 -8.31 -4.66
N THR A 56 -10.32 -7.76 -5.56
CA THR A 56 -9.41 -8.53 -6.41
C THR A 56 -8.05 -7.83 -6.49
N LYS A 57 -6.97 -8.60 -6.55
CA LYS A 57 -5.63 -8.09 -6.86
C LYS A 57 -5.33 -8.19 -8.35
N ALA A 58 -4.66 -7.17 -8.89
CA ALA A 58 -4.13 -7.21 -10.25
C ALA A 58 -3.01 -8.26 -10.41
N ASP A 59 -2.29 -8.58 -9.33
CA ASP A 59 -1.27 -9.62 -9.25
C ASP A 59 -1.44 -10.39 -7.93
N ALA A 60 -1.56 -11.72 -8.03
CA ALA A 60 -1.71 -12.62 -6.89
C ALA A 60 -0.56 -12.51 -5.87
N ARG A 61 0.64 -12.07 -6.30
CA ARG A 61 1.84 -11.91 -5.47
C ARG A 61 1.86 -10.63 -4.63
N MET A 62 0.92 -9.72 -4.83
CA MET A 62 0.84 -8.49 -4.03
C MET A 62 0.40 -8.77 -2.59
N GLY A 63 1.15 -8.18 -1.66
CA GLY A 63 0.88 -8.24 -0.22
C GLY A 63 0.87 -9.66 0.35
N THR A 64 0.19 -9.82 1.47
CA THR A 64 -0.05 -11.13 2.06
C THR A 64 -1.13 -11.89 1.31
N ARG A 65 -1.24 -13.19 1.60
CA ARG A 65 -2.35 -14.03 1.12
C ARG A 65 -3.72 -13.56 1.63
N ASN A 66 -3.75 -12.79 2.72
CA ASN A 66 -4.97 -12.32 3.36
C ASN A 66 -5.41 -10.92 2.92
N LEU A 67 -4.62 -10.22 2.09
CA LEU A 67 -4.84 -8.81 1.73
C LEU A 67 -6.24 -8.55 1.15
N GLU A 68 -6.70 -9.38 0.20
CA GLU A 68 -8.01 -9.22 -0.46
C GLU A 68 -9.15 -9.32 0.54
N GLU A 69 -9.10 -10.36 1.36
CA GLU A 69 -10.14 -10.66 2.32
C GLU A 69 -10.17 -9.64 3.46
N ASP A 70 -9.00 -9.20 3.93
CA ASP A 70 -8.87 -8.17 4.96
C ASP A 70 -9.48 -6.84 4.50
N ILE A 71 -9.17 -6.41 3.26
CA ILE A 71 -9.78 -5.21 2.66
C ILE A 71 -11.29 -5.43 2.49
N ARG A 72 -11.72 -6.59 1.99
CA ARG A 72 -13.15 -6.90 1.78
C ARG A 72 -13.95 -6.76 3.07
N VAL A 73 -13.50 -7.42 4.13
CA VAL A 73 -14.16 -7.40 5.44
C VAL A 73 -14.20 -5.98 6.00
N LYS A 74 -13.08 -5.25 5.94
CA LYS A 74 -13.01 -3.88 6.46
C LYS A 74 -13.88 -2.91 5.68
N THR A 75 -13.86 -2.97 4.35
CA THR A 75 -14.71 -2.15 3.50
C THR A 75 -16.18 -2.48 3.69
N GLN A 76 -16.56 -3.77 3.80
CA GLN A 76 -17.93 -4.18 4.07
C GLN A 76 -18.40 -3.72 5.47
N ASN A 77 -17.55 -3.84 6.49
CA ASN A 77 -17.84 -3.35 7.84
C ASN A 77 -18.00 -1.83 7.87
N ALA A 78 -17.13 -1.10 7.16
CA ALA A 78 -17.24 0.35 7.03
C ALA A 78 -18.53 0.74 6.30
N ALA A 79 -18.90 0.03 5.24
CA ALA A 79 -20.16 0.23 4.53
C ALA A 79 -21.40 0.00 5.41
N TYR A 80 -21.40 -1.03 6.26
CA TYR A 80 -22.49 -1.27 7.20
C TYR A 80 -22.68 -0.15 8.22
N ARG A 81 -21.63 0.62 8.55
CA ARG A 81 -21.74 1.80 9.43
C ARG A 81 -22.44 2.96 8.75
N MET A 82 -22.24 3.11 7.44
CA MET A 82 -22.66 4.29 6.67
C MET A 82 -24.15 4.29 6.33
N SER A 83 -24.68 3.17 5.84
CA SER A 83 -26.11 3.14 5.50
C SER A 83 -26.69 1.73 5.43
N GLU A 84 -27.75 1.52 6.21
CA GLU A 84 -28.60 0.33 6.14
C GLU A 84 -29.82 0.53 5.20
N THR A 85 -29.97 1.71 4.59
CA THR A 85 -31.16 2.10 3.83
C THR A 85 -30.81 2.64 2.44
N GLY A 86 -31.72 2.48 1.47
CA GLY A 86 -31.54 2.95 0.09
C GLY A 86 -31.39 1.82 -0.94
N PRO A 87 -31.21 2.15 -2.23
CA PRO A 87 -30.97 1.19 -3.29
C PRO A 87 -29.73 0.33 -2.99
N LYS A 88 -29.87 -0.98 -3.25
CA LYS A 88 -28.79 -1.95 -3.04
C LYS A 88 -27.75 -1.81 -4.15
N LYS A 89 -26.49 -1.69 -3.75
CA LYS A 89 -25.34 -1.56 -4.65
C LYS A 89 -24.26 -2.57 -4.31
N THR A 90 -23.49 -2.94 -5.32
CA THR A 90 -22.29 -3.78 -5.20
C THR A 90 -21.07 -2.91 -5.44
N LEU A 91 -20.05 -3.05 -4.58
CA LEU A 91 -18.79 -2.33 -4.70
C LEU A 91 -17.69 -3.30 -5.15
N ALA A 92 -17.14 -3.06 -6.34
CA ALA A 92 -15.95 -3.75 -6.82
C ALA A 92 -14.72 -2.92 -6.50
N VAL A 93 -13.70 -3.56 -5.91
CA VAL A 93 -12.42 -2.96 -5.52
C VAL A 93 -11.30 -3.77 -6.18
N SER A 94 -10.52 -3.14 -7.04
CA SER A 94 -9.38 -3.76 -7.72
C SER A 94 -8.09 -3.15 -7.19
N ILE A 95 -7.30 -3.91 -6.44
CA ILE A 95 -6.00 -3.48 -5.94
C ILE A 95 -5.02 -3.50 -7.11
N VAL A 96 -4.54 -2.31 -7.49
CA VAL A 96 -3.66 -2.13 -8.65
C VAL A 96 -2.19 -1.98 -8.26
N ARG A 97 -1.92 -1.55 -7.02
CA ARG A 97 -0.56 -1.39 -6.50
C ARG A 97 -0.53 -1.64 -5.01
N TYR A 98 0.50 -2.34 -4.55
CA TYR A 98 0.84 -2.50 -3.15
C TYR A 98 2.34 -2.34 -2.99
N GLU A 99 2.77 -1.52 -2.04
CA GLU A 99 4.15 -1.33 -1.65
C GLU A 99 4.27 -1.47 -0.13
N SER A 100 5.04 -2.45 0.31
CA SER A 100 5.43 -2.56 1.71
C SER A 100 6.48 -1.51 2.08
N ALA A 101 6.67 -1.30 3.38
CA ALA A 101 7.78 -0.49 3.86
C ALA A 101 9.11 -1.12 3.40
N ASP A 102 9.99 -0.31 2.85
CA ASP A 102 11.31 -0.75 2.41
C ASP A 102 12.39 0.16 3.01
N PRO A 103 13.31 -0.39 3.84
CA PRO A 103 14.40 0.39 4.40
C PRO A 103 15.34 0.97 3.34
N GLY A 104 15.57 0.28 2.21
CA GLY A 104 16.43 0.76 1.14
C GLY A 104 15.86 2.02 0.47
N ARG A 105 14.56 2.00 0.18
CA ARG A 105 13.84 3.19 -0.33
C ARG A 105 13.79 4.33 0.67
N ALA A 106 13.71 4.04 1.97
CA ALA A 106 13.69 5.06 3.00
C ALA A 106 14.98 5.91 3.03
N ILE A 107 16.13 5.30 2.72
CA ILE A 107 17.44 5.97 2.65
C ILE A 107 17.52 6.89 1.42
N ILE A 108 17.07 6.41 0.25
CA ILE A 108 17.28 7.09 -1.04
C ILE A 108 16.20 8.14 -1.31
N VAL A 109 14.92 7.79 -1.05
CA VAL A 109 13.76 8.54 -1.54
C VAL A 109 12.97 9.21 -0.41
N SER A 110 13.60 9.38 0.77
CA SER A 110 13.06 10.14 1.90
C SER A 110 11.76 9.59 2.51
N THR A 111 11.28 8.39 2.16
CA THR A 111 10.11 7.80 2.84
C THR A 111 10.23 6.28 2.96
N GLY A 112 10.10 5.77 4.19
CA GLY A 112 9.90 4.33 4.48
C GLY A 112 8.42 3.95 4.48
N SER A 113 7.61 4.69 3.72
CA SER A 113 6.16 4.59 3.75
C SER A 113 5.68 3.34 3.01
N SER A 114 4.49 2.89 3.39
CA SER A 114 3.79 1.80 2.71
C SER A 114 2.58 2.38 1.99
N LEU A 115 2.20 1.78 0.86
CA LEU A 115 1.17 2.30 -0.04
C LEU A 115 0.28 1.17 -0.54
N VAL A 116 -1.02 1.44 -0.63
CA VAL A 116 -1.95 0.61 -1.39
C VAL A 116 -2.82 1.52 -2.25
N THR A 117 -2.92 1.18 -3.53
CA THR A 117 -3.78 1.85 -4.52
C THR A 117 -4.81 0.86 -5.02
N ALA A 118 -6.07 1.29 -5.05
CA ALA A 118 -7.17 0.51 -5.60
C ALA A 118 -8.04 1.35 -6.54
N GLU A 119 -8.57 0.70 -7.57
CA GLU A 119 -9.67 1.23 -8.38
C GLU A 119 -10.99 0.72 -7.81
N ILE A 120 -11.98 1.61 -7.69
CA ILE A 120 -13.32 1.25 -7.25
C ILE A 120 -14.38 1.53 -8.31
N ILE A 121 -15.39 0.65 -8.35
CA ILE A 121 -16.58 0.77 -9.19
C ILE A 121 -17.80 0.42 -8.34
N LEU A 122 -18.81 1.30 -8.35
CA LEU A 122 -20.08 1.07 -7.67
C LEU A 122 -21.14 0.71 -8.71
N THR A 123 -21.76 -0.46 -8.58
CA THR A 123 -22.79 -0.96 -9.49
C THR A 123 -24.13 -1.00 -8.79
N ASP A 124 -25.16 -0.46 -9.42
CA ASP A 124 -26.53 -0.57 -8.95
C ASP A 124 -27.10 -1.96 -9.25
N ASN A 125 -27.59 -2.66 -8.23
CA ASN A 125 -28.06 -4.04 -8.42
C ASN A 125 -29.39 -4.13 -9.17
N ALA A 126 -30.21 -3.07 -9.16
CA ALA A 126 -31.49 -3.07 -9.84
C ALA A 126 -31.34 -2.76 -11.34
N THR A 127 -30.45 -1.84 -11.69
CA THR A 127 -30.29 -1.38 -13.08
C THR A 127 -29.07 -1.96 -13.78
N GLY A 128 -28.11 -2.51 -13.04
CA GLY A 128 -26.81 -2.96 -13.56
C GLY A 128 -25.89 -1.81 -13.99
N VAL A 129 -26.28 -0.55 -13.77
CA VAL A 129 -25.48 0.62 -14.15
C VAL A 129 -24.31 0.77 -13.19
N SER A 130 -23.11 0.88 -13.74
CA SER A 130 -21.86 1.07 -13.00
C SER A 130 -21.40 2.52 -13.04
N SER A 131 -20.82 2.98 -11.93
CA SER A 131 -20.15 4.27 -11.85
C SER A 131 -18.89 4.30 -12.74
N LYS A 132 -18.34 5.50 -12.95
CA LYS A 132 -16.98 5.62 -13.47
C LYS A 132 -15.99 5.00 -12.48
N LYS A 133 -14.90 4.45 -13.01
CA LYS A 133 -13.75 4.02 -12.21
C LYS A 133 -13.17 5.21 -11.46
N GLN A 134 -12.85 5.01 -10.18
CA GLN A 134 -12.17 6.01 -9.37
C GLN A 134 -11.00 5.35 -8.65
N GLU A 135 -9.87 6.05 -8.62
CA GLU A 135 -8.68 5.62 -7.91
C GLU A 135 -8.75 6.09 -6.46
N VAL A 136 -8.44 5.19 -5.53
CA VAL A 136 -8.35 5.45 -4.10
C VAL A 136 -7.01 4.97 -3.59
N ILE A 137 -6.35 5.84 -2.84
CA ILE A 137 -5.01 5.61 -2.33
C ILE A 137 -5.05 5.63 -0.80
N ALA A 138 -4.36 4.69 -0.18
CA ALA A 138 -4.05 4.73 1.24
C ALA A 138 -2.55 4.54 1.45
N PHE A 139 -1.97 5.33 2.35
CA PHE A 139 -0.56 5.22 2.70
C PHE A 139 -0.35 5.30 4.20
N ASN A 140 0.72 4.65 4.65
CA ASN A 140 1.23 4.77 6.00
C ASN A 140 2.51 5.58 5.97
N SER A 141 2.41 6.87 6.29
CA SER A 141 3.54 7.79 6.23
C SER A 141 4.55 7.50 7.33
N ARG A 142 5.81 7.41 6.97
CA ARG A 142 6.94 7.29 7.90
C ARG A 142 7.99 8.36 7.60
N PRO A 143 8.76 8.80 8.61
CA PRO A 143 9.87 9.70 8.37
C PRO A 143 10.86 9.09 7.36
N GLY A 144 11.62 9.96 6.68
CA GLY A 144 12.68 9.57 5.76
C GLY A 144 14.05 9.40 6.39
N GLY A 145 15.02 9.04 5.56
CA GLY A 145 16.44 8.96 5.94
C GLY A 145 16.74 7.75 6.81
N ILE A 146 17.83 7.82 7.58
CA ILE A 146 18.28 6.71 8.44
C ILE A 146 17.21 6.34 9.47
N ILE A 147 16.53 7.32 10.06
CA ILE A 147 15.42 7.10 11.00
C ILE A 147 14.28 6.36 10.31
N GLY A 148 13.94 6.77 9.08
CA GLY A 148 12.96 6.09 8.25
C GLY A 148 13.34 4.66 7.90
N ALA A 149 14.61 4.40 7.64
CA ALA A 149 15.13 3.07 7.32
C ALA A 149 15.03 2.12 8.51
N ILE A 150 15.40 2.59 9.70
CA ILE A 150 15.25 1.82 10.95
C ILE A 150 13.76 1.58 11.26
N ALA A 151 12.92 2.61 11.07
CA ALA A 151 11.49 2.47 11.25
C ALA A 151 10.90 1.46 10.26
N ALA A 152 11.32 1.46 8.99
CA ALA A 152 10.86 0.53 7.97
C ALA A 152 11.35 -0.91 8.21
N SER A 153 12.58 -1.10 8.70
CA SER A 153 13.15 -2.44 8.95
C SER A 153 12.51 -3.17 10.14
N THR A 154 11.86 -2.43 11.04
CA THR A 154 11.17 -2.97 12.22
C THR A 154 9.68 -3.19 12.00
N VAL A 155 9.15 -2.87 10.81
CA VAL A 155 7.74 -3.04 10.51
C VAL A 155 7.38 -4.51 10.34
N ASP A 156 6.41 -4.97 11.11
CA ASP A 156 5.69 -6.21 10.82
C ASP A 156 4.80 -5.99 9.58
N PRO A 157 5.06 -6.69 8.45
CA PRO A 157 4.30 -6.51 7.22
C PRO A 157 2.81 -6.81 7.40
N ILE A 158 2.41 -7.73 8.29
CA ILE A 158 1.00 -8.08 8.50
C ILE A 158 0.28 -6.95 9.23
N SER A 159 0.88 -6.42 10.28
CA SER A 159 0.31 -5.31 11.04
C SER A 159 0.17 -4.05 10.18
N ASP A 160 1.18 -3.76 9.37
CA ASP A 160 1.15 -2.61 8.46
C ASP A 160 0.13 -2.78 7.33
N GLU A 161 0.04 -3.97 6.74
CA GLU A 161 -1.00 -4.29 5.76
C GLU A 161 -2.40 -4.13 6.36
N LYS A 162 -2.61 -4.60 7.60
CA LYS A 162 -3.89 -4.40 8.29
C LYS A 162 -4.21 -2.92 8.45
N LEU A 163 -3.23 -2.11 8.85
CA LEU A 163 -3.45 -0.68 9.01
C LEU A 163 -3.77 -0.01 7.67
N LEU A 164 -3.06 -0.38 6.61
CA LEU A 164 -3.34 0.08 5.25
C LEU A 164 -4.73 -0.33 4.78
N GLY A 165 -5.15 -1.58 5.02
CA GLY A 165 -6.48 -2.08 4.67
C GLY A 165 -7.59 -1.28 5.37
N THR A 166 -7.38 -0.91 6.65
CA THR A 166 -8.31 -0.04 7.37
C THR A 166 -8.38 1.35 6.74
N LYS A 167 -7.23 2.00 6.51
CA LYS A 167 -7.16 3.33 5.88
C LYS A 167 -7.77 3.32 4.47
N LEU A 168 -7.54 2.26 3.71
CA LEU A 168 -8.11 2.10 2.38
C LEU A 168 -9.63 1.97 2.45
N ALA A 169 -10.15 1.12 3.35
CA ALA A 169 -11.59 0.99 3.55
C ALA A 169 -12.26 2.33 3.91
N GLU A 170 -11.65 3.12 4.80
CA GLU A 170 -12.13 4.46 5.15
C GLU A 170 -12.10 5.41 3.95
N ASN A 171 -10.99 5.44 3.20
CA ASN A 171 -10.85 6.31 2.03
C ASN A 171 -11.84 5.91 0.92
N ILE A 172 -12.11 4.62 0.74
CA ILE A 172 -13.14 4.13 -0.18
C ILE A 172 -14.52 4.63 0.27
N MET A 173 -14.86 4.54 1.56
CA MET A 173 -16.16 5.04 2.02
C MET A 173 -16.30 6.56 1.88
N LYS A 174 -15.23 7.33 2.16
CA LYS A 174 -15.20 8.77 1.90
C LYS A 174 -15.40 9.07 0.41
N GLN A 175 -14.80 8.27 -0.47
CA GLN A 175 -14.96 8.41 -1.91
C GLN A 175 -16.37 8.03 -2.39
N VAL A 176 -17.02 7.04 -1.78
CA VAL A 176 -18.37 6.62 -2.15
C VAL A 176 -19.43 7.59 -1.63
N TYR A 177 -19.46 7.86 -0.32
CA TYR A 177 -20.52 8.61 0.36
C TYR A 177 -20.21 10.10 0.57
N GLY A 178 -18.95 10.50 0.41
CA GLY A 178 -18.47 11.84 0.75
C GLY A 178 -17.90 11.92 2.17
N GLU A 179 -16.98 12.85 2.37
CA GLU A 179 -16.29 13.05 3.65
C GLU A 179 -17.23 13.54 4.76
N GLU A 180 -18.22 14.36 4.43
CA GLU A 180 -19.19 14.89 5.39
C GLU A 180 -20.09 13.79 5.97
N ALA A 181 -20.59 12.91 5.11
CA ALA A 181 -21.39 11.75 5.55
C ALA A 181 -20.54 10.85 6.45
N PHE A 182 -19.29 10.58 6.05
CA PHE A 182 -18.38 9.72 6.81
C PHE A 182 -18.09 10.26 8.23
N LYS A 183 -17.95 11.58 8.38
CA LYS A 183 -17.74 12.21 9.71
C LYS A 183 -18.98 12.14 10.59
N LYS A 184 -20.18 12.22 10.00
CA LYS A 184 -21.45 12.24 10.74
C LYS A 184 -21.81 10.88 11.34
N ASP A 185 -21.48 9.79 10.64
CA ASP A 185 -21.86 8.43 11.04
C ASP A 185 -20.80 7.72 11.91
N GLY A 186 -19.69 8.39 12.23
CA GLY A 186 -18.61 7.85 13.08
C GLY A 186 -19.03 7.47 14.51
N THR A 187 -20.26 7.79 14.93
CA THR A 187 -20.85 7.46 16.24
C THR A 187 -21.93 6.37 16.18
N SER A 188 -22.24 5.82 15.00
CA SER A 188 -23.25 4.77 14.81
C SER A 188 -22.77 3.41 15.33
N SER A 189 -23.55 2.79 16.21
CA SER A 189 -23.34 1.41 16.69
C SER A 189 -23.60 0.41 15.56
N GLN A 190 -22.64 -0.48 15.28
CA GLN A 190 -22.76 -1.50 14.22
C GLN A 190 -23.74 -2.60 14.62
N SER A 191 -24.82 -2.77 13.87
CA SER A 191 -25.73 -3.92 14.00
C SER A 191 -25.21 -5.17 13.27
N LYS A 192 -24.32 -4.99 12.28
CA LYS A 192 -23.83 -6.04 11.37
C LYS A 192 -22.33 -5.98 11.18
N PHE A 193 -21.74 -7.17 11.09
CA PHE A 193 -20.34 -7.39 10.75
C PHE A 193 -20.24 -8.41 9.63
N ALA A 194 -19.32 -8.17 8.70
CA ALA A 194 -18.95 -9.12 7.68
C ALA A 194 -18.19 -10.28 8.34
N ALA A 195 -18.63 -11.50 8.07
CA ALA A 195 -17.86 -12.69 8.39
C ALA A 195 -16.59 -12.69 7.54
N ALA A 196 -15.45 -12.96 8.17
CA ALA A 196 -14.18 -13.12 7.47
C ALA A 196 -13.97 -14.58 7.07
N ASN A 197 -13.42 -14.79 5.88
CA ASN A 197 -13.04 -16.07 5.29
C ASN A 197 -11.58 -15.99 4.83
N TYR A 198 -10.66 -15.82 5.79
CA TYR A 198 -9.24 -15.72 5.48
C TYR A 198 -8.72 -17.05 4.93
N PRO A 199 -7.99 -17.05 3.79
CA PRO A 199 -7.45 -18.28 3.21
C PRO A 199 -6.45 -18.96 4.15
N VAL A 200 -5.76 -18.18 4.98
CA VAL A 200 -4.83 -18.67 6.01
C VAL A 200 -4.91 -17.85 7.28
N THR A 201 -4.49 -18.43 8.41
CA THR A 201 -4.39 -17.69 9.66
C THR A 201 -3.25 -16.67 9.59
N TYR A 202 -3.36 -15.57 10.35
CA TYR A 202 -2.29 -14.58 10.41
C TYR A 202 -0.99 -15.14 11.00
N GLU A 203 -1.08 -16.11 11.92
CA GLU A 203 0.09 -16.76 12.51
C GLU A 203 0.84 -17.61 11.48
N GLU A 204 0.11 -18.35 10.63
CA GLU A 204 0.71 -19.12 9.55
C GLU A 204 1.37 -18.21 8.53
N GLU A 205 0.69 -17.12 8.15
CA GLU A 205 1.24 -16.15 7.22
C GLU A 205 2.47 -15.43 7.78
N ALA A 206 2.47 -15.08 9.08
CA ALA A 206 3.62 -14.49 9.75
C ALA A 206 4.83 -15.44 9.72
N ARG A 207 4.59 -16.73 9.97
CA ARG A 207 5.62 -17.77 9.91
C ARG A 207 6.20 -17.88 8.50
N ARG A 208 5.34 -17.91 7.46
CA ARG A 208 5.76 -17.95 6.06
C ARG A 208 6.66 -16.76 5.70
N LEU A 209 6.24 -15.54 6.06
CA LEU A 209 7.00 -14.32 5.77
C LEU A 209 8.35 -14.30 6.49
N LYS A 210 8.41 -14.79 7.74
CA LYS A 210 9.67 -14.93 8.47
C LYS A 210 10.64 -15.88 7.77
N CYS A 211 10.15 -17.01 7.25
CA CYS A 211 10.97 -17.97 6.51
C CYS A 211 11.51 -17.37 5.20
N LEU A 212 10.68 -16.65 4.44
CA LEU A 212 11.11 -15.96 3.22
C LEU A 212 12.14 -14.86 3.49
N ASN A 213 12.00 -14.15 4.61
CA ASN A 213 12.98 -13.14 5.00
C ASN A 213 14.34 -13.76 5.33
N LEU A 214 14.37 -14.91 6.02
CA LEU A 214 15.61 -15.64 6.30
C LEU A 214 16.29 -16.13 5.01
N GLU A 215 15.53 -16.66 4.06
CA GLU A 215 16.04 -17.06 2.75
C GLU A 215 16.67 -15.88 2.01
N SER A 216 15.97 -14.74 1.95
CA SER A 216 16.49 -13.52 1.29
C SER A 216 17.74 -12.97 1.97
N LEU A 217 17.84 -13.04 3.31
CA LEU A 217 19.05 -12.66 4.03
C LEU A 217 20.23 -13.55 3.66
N ASN A 218 20.02 -14.86 3.60
CA ASN A 218 21.04 -15.82 3.20
C ASN A 218 21.48 -15.65 1.74
N GLU A 219 20.56 -15.32 0.82
CA GLU A 219 20.90 -15.00 -0.57
C GLU A 219 21.79 -13.76 -0.66
N ARG A 220 21.46 -12.68 0.04
CA ARG A 220 22.30 -11.47 0.09
C ARG A 220 23.66 -11.70 0.71
N GLU A 221 23.77 -12.64 1.66
CA GLU A 221 25.06 -13.00 2.25
C GLU A 221 25.95 -13.74 1.26
N LYS A 222 25.36 -14.65 0.47
CA LYS A 222 26.07 -15.34 -0.62
C LYS A 222 26.57 -14.35 -1.67
N GLU A 223 25.70 -13.47 -2.14
CA GLU A 223 26.07 -12.42 -3.10
C GLU A 223 27.22 -11.56 -2.56
N ARG A 224 27.17 -11.18 -1.27
CA ARG A 224 28.27 -10.40 -0.65
C ARG A 224 29.58 -11.17 -0.55
N ALA A 225 29.53 -12.46 -0.22
CA ALA A 225 30.71 -13.31 -0.15
C ALA A 225 31.34 -13.52 -1.53
N GLU A 226 30.52 -13.66 -2.57
CA GLU A 226 30.96 -13.75 -3.97
C GLU A 226 31.62 -12.45 -4.44
N ASP A 227 31.07 -11.29 -4.10
CA ASP A 227 31.60 -9.97 -4.48
C ASP A 227 32.93 -9.61 -3.82
N GLN A 228 33.26 -10.23 -2.67
CA GLN A 228 34.47 -9.89 -1.91
C GLN A 228 35.75 -10.57 -2.44
N ASP A 229 35.67 -11.42 -3.46
CA ASP A 229 36.81 -12.05 -4.19
C ASP A 229 37.87 -12.77 -3.29
N GLU A 230 37.57 -12.95 -1.99
CA GLU A 230 38.48 -13.49 -0.98
C GLU A 230 38.22 -14.97 -0.65
N GLY A 231 37.27 -15.63 -1.31
CA GLY A 231 36.93 -17.03 -1.01
C GLY A 231 36.43 -17.26 0.42
N LEU A 232 35.85 -16.22 1.04
CA LEU A 232 35.22 -16.30 2.35
C LEU A 232 33.94 -17.13 2.26
N ASP A 233 33.80 -18.12 3.13
CA ASP A 233 32.55 -18.85 3.27
C ASP A 233 31.45 -17.90 3.79
N PRO A 234 30.25 -17.86 3.16
CA PRO A 234 29.18 -16.98 3.60
C PRO A 234 28.66 -17.40 4.98
N ASP A 235 28.46 -16.43 5.87
CA ASP A 235 27.89 -16.65 7.21
C ASP A 235 26.36 -16.84 7.12
N LEU A 236 25.94 -18.03 6.68
CA LEU A 236 24.53 -18.35 6.47
C LEU A 236 23.79 -18.60 7.79
N LEU A 237 22.65 -17.95 7.96
CA LEU A 237 21.77 -18.21 9.08
C LEU A 237 21.11 -19.59 8.93
N PRO A 238 21.02 -20.39 10.01
CA PRO A 238 20.38 -21.69 9.95
C PRO A 238 18.89 -21.55 9.63
N ILE A 239 18.42 -22.26 8.61
CA ILE A 239 17.01 -22.30 8.23
C ILE A 239 16.29 -23.33 9.10
N PRO A 240 15.29 -22.94 9.91
CA PRO A 240 14.53 -23.90 10.71
C PRO A 240 13.78 -24.92 9.84
N GLU A 241 13.61 -26.16 10.31
CA GLU A 241 12.91 -27.21 9.54
C GLU A 241 11.50 -26.82 9.10
N HIS A 242 10.78 -26.06 9.93
CA HIS A 242 9.43 -25.59 9.59
C HIS A 242 9.40 -24.58 8.44
N CYS A 243 10.55 -24.08 7.99
CA CYS A 243 10.68 -23.21 6.82
C CYS A 243 10.88 -23.98 5.52
N ALA A 244 11.21 -25.28 5.57
CA ALA A 244 11.44 -26.11 4.39
C ALA A 244 10.31 -26.07 3.34
N PRO A 245 9.02 -25.99 3.69
CA PRO A 245 7.94 -25.90 2.70
C PRO A 245 7.89 -24.57 1.93
N TYR A 246 8.52 -23.52 2.45
CA TYR A 246 8.42 -22.15 1.92
C TYR A 246 9.66 -21.71 1.15
N VAL A 247 10.81 -22.29 1.47
CA VAL A 247 12.10 -22.02 0.83
C VAL A 247 12.16 -22.82 -0.47
N LYS A 248 12.56 -22.18 -1.58
CA LYS A 248 12.83 -22.94 -2.80
C LYS A 248 14.10 -23.73 -2.57
N THR A 249 13.98 -25.04 -2.36
CA THR A 249 15.13 -25.94 -2.33
C THR A 249 15.86 -25.92 -3.69
N ASN A 250 16.78 -24.99 -3.85
CA ASN A 250 17.92 -25.07 -4.78
C ASN A 250 19.13 -25.67 -4.07
N LEU A 251 18.92 -26.47 -3.01
CA LEU A 251 19.97 -27.35 -2.49
C LEU A 251 20.08 -28.54 -3.45
N LYS A 252 20.81 -28.35 -4.56
CA LYS A 252 21.61 -29.45 -5.10
C LYS A 252 22.55 -29.86 -3.97
N VAL A 253 22.16 -30.89 -3.23
CA VAL A 253 23.06 -31.65 -2.39
C VAL A 253 24.06 -32.29 -3.35
N THR A 254 25.17 -31.61 -3.61
CA THR A 254 26.37 -32.25 -4.14
C THR A 254 26.93 -33.10 -3.01
N SER A 255 26.58 -34.38 -3.04
CA SER A 255 27.32 -35.47 -2.40
C SER A 255 28.67 -35.67 -3.07
#